data_AF-A0A0D6L3R2-F1
#
_entry.id   AF-A0A0D6L3R2-F1
#
_cell.length_a   1.000
_cell.length_b   1.000
_cell.length_c   1.000
_cell.angle_alpha   90.00
_cell.angle_beta   90.00
_cell.angle_gamma   90.00
#
_symmetry.space_group_name_H-M   'P 1'
#
loop_
_entity.id
_entity.type
_entity.pdbx_description
1 polymer ?
#
loop_
_entity_poly.entity_id
_entity_poly.type
_entity_poly.pdbx_seq_one_letter_code
_entity_poly.pdbx_strand_id
1 'polypeptide(L)'
;MALIMYTSGTTGAPKGVILLQKNIVAAICGQGHGVGIINPLTLHDRASKIKPGTYGDCHALRPTLMAAVPAIMDRIFKAVSEEVAASPRIMQELFKLNYERKRARYQEGYCSPFLDRIIFKKIRRLLGGKLKGVLS
;
A
#
# COMPACT_ATOMS: atom_id res chain seq x y z
N MET A 1 15.43 0.16 -8.95
CA MET A 1 14.90 -1.20 -8.75
C MET A 1 14.68 -1.81 -10.13
N ALA A 2 15.31 -2.94 -10.43
CA ALA A 2 15.12 -3.67 -11.68
C ALA A 2 14.60 -5.06 -11.33
N LEU A 3 13.54 -5.50 -12.00
CA LEU A 3 12.97 -6.84 -11.84
C LEU A 3 13.61 -7.74 -12.91
N ILE A 4 14.20 -8.86 -12.49
CA ILE A 4 14.67 -9.87 -13.44
C ILE A 4 13.57 -10.91 -13.59
N MET A 5 13.00 -11.01 -14.78
CA MET A 5 12.01 -12.03 -15.10
C MET A 5 12.70 -13.20 -15.81
N TYR A 6 12.55 -14.41 -15.28
CA TYR A 6 13.02 -15.63 -15.93
C TYR A 6 11.88 -16.22 -16.76
N THR A 7 12.09 -16.33 -18.07
CA THR A 7 11.15 -17.01 -18.96
C THR A 7 11.60 -18.45 -19.18
N SER A 8 10.74 -19.42 -18.85
CA SER A 8 10.94 -20.82 -19.20
C SER A 8 10.75 -20.98 -20.71
N GLY A 9 11.86 -20.98 -21.45
CA GLY A 9 11.85 -21.34 -22.87
C GLY A 9 11.86 -22.86 -23.03
N THR A 10 11.16 -23.40 -24.03
CA THR A 10 10.99 -24.84 -24.23
C THR A 10 12.27 -25.60 -24.64
N THR A 11 13.39 -24.93 -24.92
CA THR A 11 14.61 -25.57 -25.47
C THR A 11 15.92 -24.81 -25.15
N GLY A 12 16.18 -24.40 -23.91
CA GLY A 12 17.51 -23.88 -23.54
C GLY A 12 17.63 -23.26 -22.14
N ALA A 13 18.87 -22.87 -21.77
CA ALA A 13 19.17 -22.21 -20.49
C ALA A 13 18.27 -20.97 -20.26
N PRO A 14 17.74 -20.76 -19.04
CA PRO A 14 16.78 -19.72 -18.76
C PRO A 14 17.37 -18.33 -19.03
N LYS A 15 16.70 -17.55 -19.88
CA LYS A 15 17.12 -16.18 -20.20
C LYS A 15 16.49 -15.21 -19.20
N GLY A 16 17.34 -14.37 -18.59
CA GLY A 16 16.89 -13.28 -17.73
C GLY A 16 16.52 -12.06 -18.56
N VAL A 17 15.29 -11.57 -18.43
CA VAL A 17 14.85 -10.31 -19.02
C VAL A 17 14.91 -9.23 -17.95
N ILE A 18 15.64 -8.15 -18.23
CA ILE A 18 15.71 -6.99 -17.33
C ILE A 18 14.48 -6.11 -17.56
N LEU A 19 13.59 -6.08 -16.59
CA LEU A 19 12.41 -5.21 -16.58
C LEU A 19 12.68 -3.98 -15.71
N LEU A 20 12.65 -2.83 -16.36
CA LEU A 20 12.74 -1.52 -15.71
C LEU A 20 11.35 -1.09 -15.23
N GLN A 21 11.29 -0.26 -14.19
CA GLN A 21 10.03 0.28 -13.66
C GLN A 21 9.19 0.99 -14.76
N LYS A 22 9.84 1.66 -15.71
CA LYS A 22 9.18 2.28 -16.87
C LYS A 22 8.45 1.28 -17.77
N ASN A 23 8.97 0.05 -17.90
CA ASN A 23 8.34 -0.99 -18.72
C ASN A 23 7.06 -1.49 -18.05
N ILE A 24 7.07 -1.62 -16.72
CA ILE A 24 5.89 -2.01 -15.93
C ILE A 24 4.82 -0.92 -16.01
N VAL A 25 5.21 0.35 -15.84
CA VAL A 25 4.29 1.49 -15.95
C VAL A 25 3.67 1.55 -17.35
N ALA A 26 4.48 1.41 -18.41
CA ALA A 26 3.99 1.40 -19.78
C ALA A 26 3.00 0.25 -20.05
N ALA A 27 3.27 -0.94 -19.53
CA ALA A 27 2.38 -2.09 -19.67
C ALA A 27 1.02 -1.86 -18.98
N ILE A 28 1.01 -1.30 -17.77
CA ILE A 28 -0.24 -0.99 -17.05
C ILE A 28 -1.02 0.13 -17.74
N CYS A 29 -0.34 1.20 -18.18
CA CYS A 29 -0.96 2.28 -18.94
C CYS A 29 -1.57 1.78 -20.27
N GLY A 30 -0.89 0.86 -20.97
CA GLY A 30 -1.38 0.24 -22.20
C GLY A 30 -2.67 -0.57 -22.02
N GLN A 31 -2.93 -1.08 -20.81
CA GLN A 31 -4.18 -1.77 -20.44
C GLN A 31 -5.31 -0.79 -20.04
N GLY A 32 -5.15 0.53 -20.29
CA GLY A 32 -6.14 1.54 -19.96
C GLY A 32 -6.25 1.87 -18.46
N HIS A 33 -5.32 1.38 -17.64
CA HIS A 33 -5.31 1.66 -16.19
C HIS A 33 -4.44 2.90 -15.90
N GLY A 34 -4.98 3.84 -15.13
CA GLY A 34 -4.23 5.03 -14.71
C GLY A 34 -3.13 4.67 -13.71
N VAL A 35 -1.88 5.05 -14.00
CA VAL A 35 -0.74 4.84 -13.11
C VAL A 35 -0.29 6.18 -12.54
N GLY A 36 -0.35 6.30 -11.21
CA GLY A 36 0.18 7.44 -10.48
C GLY A 36 1.52 7.11 -9.82
N ILE A 37 2.53 7.95 -10.05
CA ILE A 37 3.80 7.86 -9.32
C ILE A 37 3.68 8.78 -8.10
N ILE A 38 3.86 8.19 -6.92
CA ILE A 38 3.69 8.86 -5.63
C ILE A 38 5.02 9.06 -4.95
N ASN A 39 5.16 10.20 -4.27
CA ASN A 39 6.38 10.52 -3.57
C ASN A 39 6.22 10.20 -2.07
N PRO A 40 7.22 9.56 -1.41
CA PRO A 40 7.06 9.06 -0.04
C PRO A 40 6.82 10.13 1.02
N LEU A 41 7.13 11.38 0.70
CA LEU A 41 7.02 12.54 1.59
C LEU A 41 5.72 13.33 1.38
N THR A 42 4.94 12.98 0.36
CA THR A 42 3.63 13.55 0.01
C THR A 42 2.55 12.46 -0.04
N LEU A 43 2.87 11.25 0.45
CA LEU A 43 2.05 10.05 0.33
C LEU A 43 0.63 10.25 0.86
N HIS A 44 0.48 10.81 2.06
CA HIS A 44 -0.80 10.99 2.74
C HIS A 44 -0.91 12.43 3.26
N ASP A 45 -2.13 12.87 3.57
CA ASP A 45 -2.45 14.27 3.92
C ASP A 45 -1.68 14.84 5.13
N ARG A 46 -1.04 13.97 5.93
CA ARG A 46 -0.19 14.36 7.09
C ARG A 46 1.31 14.20 6.87
N ALA A 47 1.73 13.91 5.64
CA ALA A 47 3.14 13.73 5.35
C ALA A 47 3.92 15.05 5.47
N SER A 48 5.20 14.97 5.84
CA SER A 48 6.02 16.11 6.26
C SER A 48 6.25 17.19 5.19
N LYS A 49 6.04 16.89 3.90
CA LYS A 49 6.19 17.85 2.79
C LYS A 49 4.87 18.38 2.22
N ILE A 50 3.73 18.06 2.84
CA ILE A 50 2.43 18.60 2.44
C ILE A 50 2.28 20.02 2.98
N LYS A 51 1.86 20.96 2.13
CA LYS A 51 1.52 22.31 2.60
C LYS A 51 0.19 22.25 3.37
N PRO A 52 0.06 22.95 4.51
CA PRO A 52 -1.21 23.02 5.22
C PRO A 52 -2.34 23.48 4.27
N GLY A 53 -3.42 22.69 4.19
CA GLY A 53 -4.54 22.94 3.28
C GLY A 53 -4.45 22.28 1.90
N THR A 54 -3.38 21.52 1.61
CA THR A 54 -3.27 20.70 0.39
C THR A 54 -3.48 19.22 0.67
N TYR A 55 -3.96 18.48 -0.34
CA TYR A 55 -4.18 17.04 -0.26
C TYR A 55 -2.93 16.27 -0.69
N GLY A 56 -2.70 15.12 -0.05
CA GLY A 56 -1.62 14.21 -0.40
C GLY A 56 -1.94 13.32 -1.60
N ASP A 57 -0.90 12.65 -2.08
CA ASP A 57 -0.95 11.90 -3.33
C ASP A 57 -2.00 10.79 -3.28
N CYS A 58 -2.13 10.08 -2.16
CA CYS A 58 -3.16 9.05 -1.99
C CYS A 58 -4.58 9.61 -2.07
N HIS A 59 -4.81 10.81 -1.54
CA HIS A 59 -6.11 11.45 -1.57
C HIS A 59 -6.49 11.88 -3.00
N ALA A 60 -5.51 12.40 -3.75
CA ALA A 60 -5.70 12.84 -5.13
C ALA A 60 -5.88 11.65 -6.08
N LEU A 61 -5.01 10.63 -6.00
CA LEU A 61 -4.99 9.50 -6.94
C LEU A 61 -5.99 8.40 -6.61
N ARG A 62 -6.41 8.29 -5.33
CA ARG A 62 -7.32 7.24 -4.82
C ARG A 62 -6.95 5.84 -5.36
N PRO A 63 -5.72 5.37 -5.10
CA PRO A 63 -5.20 4.15 -5.72
C PRO A 63 -5.99 2.91 -5.27
N THR A 64 -6.18 1.98 -6.21
CA THR A 64 -6.84 0.69 -5.92
C THR A 64 -5.82 -0.41 -5.59
N LEU A 65 -4.62 -0.32 -6.17
CA LEU A 65 -3.49 -1.20 -5.91
C LEU A 65 -2.24 -0.32 -5.73
N MET A 66 -1.41 -0.64 -4.75
CA MET A 66 -0.11 0.01 -4.58
C MET A 66 1.00 -1.02 -4.67
N ALA A 67 2.07 -0.71 -5.41
CA ALA A 67 3.34 -1.41 -5.29
C ALA A 67 4.27 -0.52 -4.44
N ALA A 68 4.71 -1.02 -3.30
CA ALA A 68 5.42 -0.25 -2.29
C ALA A 68 6.66 -1.01 -1.81
N VAL A 69 7.80 -0.33 -1.73
CA VAL A 69 9.02 -0.90 -1.13
C VAL A 69 8.91 -0.93 0.40
N PRO A 70 9.73 -1.73 1.11
CA PRO A 70 9.68 -1.82 2.58
C PRO A 70 9.71 -0.46 3.30
N ALA A 71 10.55 0.47 2.82
CA ALA A 71 10.64 1.82 3.38
C ALA A 71 9.34 2.64 3.28
N ILE A 72 8.46 2.34 2.32
CA ILE A 72 7.12 2.95 2.21
C ILE A 72 6.16 2.28 3.17
N MET A 73 6.26 0.95 3.31
CA MET A 73 5.48 0.20 4.29
C MET A 73 5.73 0.71 5.71
N ASP A 74 6.98 0.98 6.06
CA ASP A 74 7.33 1.55 7.37
C ASP A 74 6.67 2.92 7.60
N ARG A 75 6.61 3.77 6.57
CA ARG A 75 5.95 5.09 6.63
C ARG A 75 4.44 4.97 6.79
N ILE A 76 3.81 4.06 6.03
CA ILE A 76 2.39 3.76 6.17
C ILE A 76 2.11 3.25 7.58
N PHE A 77 2.92 2.32 8.08
CA PHE A 77 2.78 1.76 9.42
C PHE A 77 2.91 2.82 10.51
N LYS A 78 3.88 3.73 10.39
CA LYS A 78 4.04 4.85 11.31
C LYS A 78 2.81 5.76 11.32
N ALA A 79 2.33 6.17 10.15
CA ALA A 79 1.14 7.02 10.02
C ALA A 79 -0.12 6.35 10.59
N VAL A 80 -0.28 5.04 10.39
CA VAL A 80 -1.39 4.26 10.97
C VAL A 80 -1.27 4.19 12.49
N SER A 81 -0.08 3.92 13.00
CA SER A 81 0.17 3.81 14.45
C SER A 81 -0.13 5.12 15.17
N GLU A 82 0.24 6.26 14.58
CA GLU A 82 -0.09 7.59 15.10
C GLU A 82 -1.62 7.84 15.11
N GLU A 83 -2.34 7.43 14.06
CA GLU A 83 -3.80 7.57 13.98
C GLU A 83 -4.54 6.69 15.01
N VAL A 84 -3.99 5.51 15.27
CA VAL A 84 -4.49 4.61 16.32
C VAL A 84 -4.21 5.21 17.69
N ALA A 85 -3.01 5.74 17.94
CA ALA A 85 -2.65 6.39 19.20
C ALA A 85 -3.51 7.63 19.52
N ALA A 86 -3.98 8.35 18.49
CA ALA A 86 -4.91 9.47 18.65
C ALA A 86 -6.37 9.04 18.92
N SER A 87 -6.70 7.75 18.77
CA SER A 87 -8.06 7.22 18.98
C SER A 87 -8.25 6.76 20.45
N PRO A 88 -9.50 6.60 20.94
CA PRO A 88 -9.77 6.21 22.33
C PRO A 88 -9.11 4.88 22.73
N ARG A 89 -8.78 4.70 24.01
CA ARG A 89 -8.12 3.48 24.54
C ARG A 89 -8.78 2.18 24.08
N ILE A 90 -10.11 2.14 24.01
CA ILE A 90 -10.88 0.97 23.52
C ILE A 90 -10.53 0.63 22.06
N MET A 91 -10.39 1.65 21.20
CA MET A 91 -10.02 1.46 19.80
C MET A 91 -8.56 1.05 19.62
N GLN A 92 -7.66 1.53 20.49
CA GLN A 92 -6.25 1.14 20.49
C GLN A 92 -6.08 -0.35 20.83
N GLU A 93 -6.75 -0.80 21.89
CA GLU A 93 -6.74 -2.21 22.30
C GLU A 93 -7.36 -3.12 21.23
N LEU A 94 -8.49 -2.71 20.65
CA LEU A 94 -9.09 -3.42 19.52
C LEU A 94 -8.15 -3.48 18.31
N PHE A 95 -7.42 -2.41 18.01
CA PHE A 95 -6.44 -2.42 16.93
C PHE A 95 -5.27 -3.34 17.23
N LYS A 96 -4.69 -3.29 18.43
CA LYS A 96 -3.62 -4.21 18.86
C LYS A 96 -4.06 -5.67 18.75
N LEU A 97 -5.23 -6.00 19.31
CA LEU A 97 -5.78 -7.35 19.29
C LEU A 97 -6.02 -7.85 17.85
N ASN A 98 -6.57 -7.01 16.98
CA ASN A 98 -6.77 -7.37 15.57
C ASN A 98 -5.46 -7.44 14.79
N TYR A 99 -4.51 -6.54 15.06
CA TYR A 99 -3.22 -6.51 14.39
C TYR A 99 -2.39 -7.75 14.73
N GLU A 100 -2.30 -8.13 16.01
CA GLU A 100 -1.60 -9.34 16.44
C GLU A 100 -2.26 -10.60 15.88
N ARG A 101 -3.60 -10.68 15.88
CA ARG A 101 -4.34 -11.79 15.25
C ARG A 101 -4.11 -11.87 13.74
N LYS A 102 -4.09 -10.72 13.04
CA LYS A 102 -3.88 -10.65 11.59
C LYS A 102 -2.43 -10.92 11.21
N ARG A 103 -1.46 -10.53 12.05
CA ARG A 103 -0.04 -10.82 11.87
C ARG A 103 0.27 -12.30 12.07
N ALA A 104 -0.37 -12.96 13.04
CA ALA A 104 -0.25 -14.41 13.24
C ALA A 104 -0.85 -15.22 12.08
N ARG A 105 -1.86 -14.68 11.38
CA ARG A 105 -2.54 -15.30 10.23
C ARG A 105 -2.23 -14.64 8.89
N TYR A 106 -1.11 -13.94 8.76
CA TYR A 106 -0.73 -13.20 7.55
C TYR A 106 -0.57 -14.14 6.32
N GLN A 107 -0.41 -15.44 6.55
CA GLN A 107 -0.34 -16.47 5.50
C GLN A 107 -1.73 -17.02 5.08
N GLU A 108 -2.81 -16.78 5.83
CA GLU A 108 -4.12 -17.41 5.61
C GLU A 108 -5.22 -16.49 5.03
N GLY A 109 -4.92 -15.21 4.76
CA GLY A 109 -5.86 -14.33 4.02
C GLY A 109 -7.17 -13.99 4.75
N TYR A 110 -7.20 -14.04 6.09
CA TYR A 110 -8.43 -13.86 6.87
C TYR A 110 -8.82 -12.38 7.04
N CYS A 111 -10.08 -12.02 6.72
CA CYS A 111 -10.68 -10.70 6.97
C CYS A 111 -11.80 -10.82 8.02
N SER A 112 -11.71 -10.11 9.14
CA SER A 112 -12.81 -9.99 10.11
C SER A 112 -13.74 -8.83 9.72
N PRO A 113 -14.95 -9.07 9.18
CA PRO A 113 -15.70 -8.07 8.42
C PRO A 113 -16.18 -6.86 9.23
N PHE A 114 -16.40 -7.00 10.54
CA PHE A 114 -17.03 -5.95 11.36
C PHE A 114 -16.02 -4.93 11.92
N LEU A 115 -14.91 -5.41 12.49
CA LEU A 115 -13.85 -4.59 13.07
C LEU A 115 -12.93 -3.97 12.01
N ASP A 116 -12.70 -4.68 10.90
CA ASP A 116 -11.99 -4.15 9.74
C ASP A 116 -12.78 -2.95 9.18
N ARG A 117 -14.12 -3.02 9.09
CA ARG A 117 -14.91 -1.92 8.51
C ARG A 117 -14.85 -0.61 9.30
N ILE A 118 -14.68 -0.60 10.62
CA ILE A 118 -14.58 0.65 11.38
C ILE A 118 -13.14 1.14 11.42
N ILE A 119 -12.20 0.27 11.80
CA ILE A 119 -10.79 0.67 11.99
C ILE A 119 -10.08 0.82 10.65
N PHE A 120 -10.25 -0.14 9.72
CA PHE A 120 -9.69 0.00 8.38
C PHE A 120 -10.38 1.08 7.56
N LYS A 121 -11.61 1.52 7.84
CA LYS A 121 -12.18 2.65 7.08
C LYS A 121 -11.42 3.95 7.34
N LYS A 122 -10.95 4.17 8.57
CA LYS A 122 -10.10 5.33 8.92
C LYS A 122 -8.73 5.24 8.24
N ILE A 123 -8.10 4.07 8.28
CA ILE A 123 -6.79 3.79 7.65
C ILE A 123 -6.88 3.85 6.11
N ARG A 124 -7.89 3.20 5.52
CA ARG A 124 -8.15 3.24 4.08
C ARG A 124 -8.37 4.68 3.62
N ARG A 125 -9.03 5.53 4.40
CA ARG A 125 -9.21 6.94 4.08
C ARG A 125 -7.86 7.68 3.97
N LEU A 126 -6.89 7.38 4.82
CA LEU A 126 -5.53 7.95 4.71
C LEU A 126 -4.84 7.55 3.39
N LEU A 127 -5.16 6.37 2.87
CA LEU A 127 -4.62 5.83 1.61
C LEU A 127 -5.57 6.00 0.42
N GLY A 128 -6.48 6.98 0.46
CA GLY A 128 -7.34 7.33 -0.69
C GLY A 128 -8.67 6.56 -0.80
N GLY A 129 -8.98 5.69 0.17
CA GLY A 129 -10.29 5.07 0.38
C GLY A 129 -10.61 3.87 -0.51
N LYS A 130 -9.94 3.72 -1.67
CA LYS A 130 -10.18 2.66 -2.65
C LYS A 130 -9.15 1.53 -2.65
N LEU A 131 -8.13 1.61 -1.81
CA LEU A 131 -7.03 0.65 -1.77
C LEU A 131 -7.54 -0.76 -1.39
N LYS A 132 -7.32 -1.72 -2.28
CA LYS A 132 -7.67 -3.14 -2.11
C LYS A 132 -6.48 -4.00 -1.72
N GLY A 133 -5.27 -3.61 -2.09
CA GLY A 133 -4.06 -4.35 -1.77
C GLY A 133 -2.79 -3.51 -1.93
N VAL A 134 -1.75 -3.93 -1.20
CA VAL A 134 -0.39 -3.41 -1.34
C VAL A 134 0.52 -4.60 -1.64
N LEU A 135 1.25 -4.50 -2.74
CA LEU A 135 2.29 -5.45 -3.13
C LEU A 135 3.62 -4.90 -2.61
N SER A 136 4.35 -5.72 -1.87
CA SER A 136 5.69 -5.43 -1.35
C SER A 136 6.70 -6.46 -1.84
#